data_AF-A0A0G1CSQ3-F1
#
_entry.id   AF-A0A0G1CSQ3-F1
#
_cell.length_a   1.000
_cell.length_b   1.000
_cell.length_c   1.000
_cell.angle_alpha   90.00
_cell.angle_beta   90.00
_cell.angle_gamma   90.00
#
_symmetry.space_group_name_H-M   'P 1'
#
loop_
_entity.id
_entity.type
_entity.pdbx_description
1 polymer ?
#
loop_
_entity_poly.entity_id
_entity_poly.type
_entity_poly.pdbx_seq_one_letter_code
_entity_poly.pdbx_strand_id
1 'polypeptide(L)'
;MKIKENRSLFLLILLLLVTLTMLTTARQILKTEKYAESVEEAVDIVSKQSDSRFVELVEVQNLHFQQIIDLQKKVDTLQSGLKKEKKERDQTNRLLGIDGKYDKNNVLIKQKDLDTFLNYKTDAVSLVVFNVKSEKYENNIVGPPVTAPAIIIGKYVLISSHTNDPEVLKEMFLSNFPESVKVEIFKHNVVMVINDKPVELKEIYRNREKDFSLFEIPAEAVEKVKTVSNFPFEMGRSGELKIGNFIFMNGRPGGEYEIARSGHVTTLSILYRDENNNGEYKKDDNSFGISEIVLPGDSGSPIVAFRDGKPELVGITLGYIDGRGKGIVRSYALKIDVATDEIKEKLGIDLREIQRKILKK
;
A
#
# COMPACT_ATOMS: atom_id res chain seq x y z
N MET A 1 68.57 -40.11 -34.39
CA MET A 1 67.52 -39.10 -34.67
C MET A 1 66.44 -38.97 -33.57
N LYS A 2 66.54 -39.63 -32.39
CA LYS A 2 65.50 -39.63 -31.33
C LYS A 2 65.69 -38.61 -30.17
N ILE A 3 66.76 -37.79 -30.18
CA ILE A 3 67.08 -36.87 -29.06
C ILE A 3 66.45 -35.47 -29.26
N LYS A 4 66.11 -35.07 -30.49
CA LYS A 4 65.51 -33.75 -30.78
C LYS A 4 64.01 -33.66 -30.42
N GLU A 5 63.24 -34.73 -30.57
CA GLU A 5 61.79 -34.72 -30.25
C GLU A 5 61.52 -34.58 -28.74
N ASN A 6 62.34 -35.20 -27.89
CA ASN A 6 62.18 -35.08 -26.43
C ASN A 6 62.47 -33.68 -25.88
N ARG A 7 63.29 -32.87 -26.56
CA ARG A 7 63.56 -31.49 -26.14
C ARG A 7 62.37 -30.57 -26.38
N SER A 8 61.66 -30.75 -27.50
CA SER A 8 60.48 -29.93 -27.82
C SER A 8 59.32 -30.24 -26.88
N LEU A 9 59.11 -31.52 -26.54
CA LEU A 9 58.08 -31.92 -25.59
C LEU A 9 58.39 -31.45 -24.17
N PHE A 10 59.66 -31.53 -23.75
CA PHE A 10 60.10 -31.03 -22.45
C PHE A 10 59.92 -29.51 -22.34
N LEU A 11 60.26 -28.75 -23.38
CA LEU A 11 60.03 -27.29 -23.43
C LEU A 11 58.53 -26.95 -23.40
N LEU A 12 57.68 -27.73 -24.07
CA LEU A 12 56.23 -27.53 -24.05
C LEU A 12 55.61 -27.83 -22.66
N ILE A 13 56.06 -28.89 -22.00
CA ILE A 13 55.62 -29.25 -20.64
C ILE A 13 56.09 -28.20 -19.63
N LEU A 14 57.33 -27.73 -19.77
CA LEU A 14 57.86 -26.65 -18.94
C LEU A 14 57.08 -25.35 -19.16
N LEU A 15 56.73 -25.03 -20.41
CA LEU A 15 55.89 -23.87 -20.74
C LEU A 15 54.50 -24.00 -20.12
N LEU A 16 53.85 -25.15 -20.25
CA LEU A 16 52.53 -25.39 -19.65
C LEU A 16 52.57 -25.31 -18.12
N LEU A 17 53.62 -25.86 -17.49
CA LEU A 17 53.83 -25.74 -16.06
C LEU A 17 54.00 -24.27 -15.66
N VAL A 18 54.89 -23.52 -16.31
CA VAL A 18 55.11 -22.09 -16.06
C VAL A 18 53.82 -21.29 -16.27
N THR A 19 53.05 -21.58 -17.33
CA THR A 19 51.78 -20.89 -17.61
C THR A 19 50.75 -21.20 -16.52
N LEU A 20 50.71 -22.45 -16.04
CA LEU A 20 49.80 -22.90 -14.98
C LEU A 20 50.20 -22.34 -13.61
N THR A 21 51.50 -22.26 -13.29
CA THR A 21 51.99 -21.54 -12.10
C THR A 21 51.70 -20.05 -12.23
N MET A 22 51.92 -19.43 -13.39
CA MET A 22 51.58 -18.02 -13.60
C MET A 22 50.07 -17.77 -13.43
N LEU A 23 49.19 -18.63 -13.93
CA LEU A 23 47.74 -18.50 -13.74
C LEU A 23 47.30 -18.68 -12.28
N THR A 24 47.83 -19.69 -11.58
CA THR A 24 47.50 -19.96 -10.18
C THR A 24 48.06 -18.89 -9.25
N THR A 25 49.26 -18.38 -9.56
CA THR A 25 49.90 -17.31 -8.81
C THR A 25 49.24 -15.96 -9.10
N ALA A 26 48.88 -15.64 -10.35
CA ALA A 26 48.10 -14.45 -10.70
C ALA A 26 46.74 -14.40 -9.98
N ARG A 27 46.07 -15.56 -9.82
CA ARG A 27 44.85 -15.68 -9.01
C ARG A 27 45.08 -15.40 -7.52
N GLN A 28 46.25 -15.72 -6.96
CA GLN A 28 46.62 -15.40 -5.58
C GLN A 28 47.18 -13.97 -5.41
N ILE A 29 47.75 -13.38 -6.46
CA ILE A 29 48.60 -12.15 -6.42
C ILE A 29 47.94 -10.89 -6.98
N LEU A 30 46.71 -10.95 -7.49
CA LEU A 30 45.81 -9.79 -7.67
C LEU A 30 45.58 -8.93 -6.37
N LYS A 31 46.36 -9.16 -5.31
CA LYS A 31 46.47 -8.40 -4.07
C LYS A 31 47.75 -7.55 -3.91
N THR A 32 48.73 -7.56 -4.82
CA THR A 32 50.00 -6.82 -4.62
C THR A 32 50.67 -6.31 -5.91
N GLU A 33 51.09 -5.04 -5.94
CA GLU A 33 51.71 -4.32 -7.08
C GLU A 33 53.10 -4.82 -7.52
N LYS A 34 53.78 -5.66 -6.73
CA LYS A 34 55.18 -6.10 -6.96
C LYS A 34 55.41 -7.04 -8.17
N TYR A 35 54.39 -7.37 -8.95
CA TYR A 35 54.49 -8.37 -10.03
C TYR A 35 54.81 -7.76 -11.41
N ALA A 36 54.55 -6.48 -11.63
CA ALA A 36 54.89 -5.83 -12.92
C ALA A 36 56.42 -5.80 -13.13
N GLU A 37 57.17 -5.49 -12.07
CA GLU A 37 58.64 -5.44 -12.09
C GLU A 37 59.26 -6.84 -12.33
N SER A 38 58.70 -7.90 -11.74
CA SER A 38 59.23 -9.26 -11.90
C SER A 38 58.88 -9.90 -13.25
N VAL A 39 57.78 -9.49 -13.89
CA VAL A 39 57.45 -9.92 -15.25
C VAL A 39 58.36 -9.25 -16.27
N GLU A 40 58.62 -7.94 -16.16
CA GLU A 40 59.57 -7.24 -17.04
C GLU A 40 60.98 -7.83 -16.94
N GLU A 41 61.45 -8.15 -15.72
CA GLU A 41 62.74 -8.79 -15.49
C GLU A 41 62.80 -10.21 -16.11
N ALA A 42 61.72 -10.99 -16.00
CA ALA A 42 61.62 -12.31 -16.61
C ALA A 42 61.57 -12.25 -18.15
N VAL A 43 60.88 -11.26 -18.73
CA VAL A 43 60.87 -11.02 -20.20
C VAL A 43 62.27 -10.66 -20.68
N ASP A 44 62.99 -9.79 -19.96
CA ASP A 44 64.36 -9.40 -20.32
C ASP A 44 65.34 -10.59 -20.27
N ILE A 45 65.25 -11.44 -19.25
CA ILE A 45 66.07 -12.66 -19.13
C ILE A 45 65.77 -13.64 -20.28
N VAL A 46 64.50 -13.84 -20.60
CA VAL A 46 64.05 -14.74 -21.67
C VAL A 46 64.46 -14.23 -23.05
N SER A 47 64.34 -12.92 -23.30
CA SER A 47 64.71 -12.29 -24.57
C SER A 47 66.19 -12.47 -24.92
N LYS A 48 67.05 -12.56 -23.91
CA LYS A 48 68.50 -12.78 -24.05
C LYS A 48 68.90 -14.23 -24.33
N GLN A 49 67.97 -15.20 -24.17
CA GLN A 49 68.30 -16.64 -24.20
C GLN A 49 67.44 -17.51 -25.13
N SER A 50 66.46 -16.96 -25.85
CA SER A 50 65.44 -17.75 -26.58
C SER A 50 65.25 -17.38 -28.06
N ASP A 51 64.63 -18.29 -28.82
CA ASP A 51 64.22 -18.10 -30.23
C ASP A 51 63.16 -16.98 -30.32
N SER A 52 63.27 -16.11 -31.33
CA SER A 52 62.37 -14.98 -31.63
C SER A 52 60.87 -15.24 -31.42
N ARG A 53 60.39 -16.45 -31.75
CA ARG A 53 58.98 -16.84 -31.58
C ARG A 53 58.55 -16.97 -30.11
N PHE A 54 59.49 -17.20 -29.20
CA PHE A 54 59.23 -17.28 -27.76
C PHE A 54 59.06 -15.89 -27.14
N VAL A 55 59.86 -14.91 -27.61
CA VAL A 55 59.75 -13.51 -27.19
C VAL A 55 58.39 -12.93 -27.57
N GLU A 56 57.94 -13.17 -28.80
CA GLU A 56 56.62 -12.73 -29.28
C GLU A 56 55.47 -13.31 -28.45
N LEU A 57 55.55 -14.60 -28.06
CA LEU A 57 54.54 -15.25 -27.23
C LEU A 57 54.47 -14.64 -25.81
N VAL A 58 55.64 -14.32 -25.23
CA VAL A 58 55.73 -13.68 -23.90
C VAL A 58 55.21 -12.23 -23.95
N GLU A 59 55.51 -11.48 -25.02
CA GLU A 59 54.99 -10.13 -25.21
C GLU A 59 53.46 -10.11 -25.35
N VAL A 60 52.89 -11.03 -26.13
CA VAL A 60 51.41 -11.17 -26.27
C VAL A 60 50.77 -11.54 -24.93
N GLN A 61 51.38 -12.45 -24.15
CA GLN A 61 50.89 -12.80 -22.82
C GLN A 61 50.96 -11.63 -21.84
N ASN A 62 52.05 -10.85 -21.87
CA ASN A 62 52.18 -9.64 -21.05
C ASN A 62 51.11 -8.60 -21.43
N LEU A 63 50.87 -8.39 -22.72
CA LEU A 63 49.81 -7.48 -23.20
C LEU A 63 48.42 -7.90 -22.69
N HIS A 64 48.07 -9.19 -22.79
CA HIS A 64 46.81 -9.70 -22.25
C HIS A 64 46.73 -9.55 -20.73
N PHE A 65 47.84 -9.76 -20.02
CA PHE A 65 47.90 -9.60 -18.56
C PHE A 65 47.66 -8.13 -18.15
N GLN A 66 48.28 -7.17 -18.84
CA GLN A 66 48.04 -5.74 -18.62
C GLN A 66 46.58 -5.36 -18.91
N GLN A 67 46.00 -5.88 -19.99
CA GLN A 67 44.57 -5.68 -20.30
C GLN A 67 43.66 -6.21 -19.17
N ILE A 68 43.98 -7.36 -18.59
CA ILE A 68 43.22 -7.93 -17.46
C ILE A 68 43.35 -7.04 -16.22
N ILE A 69 44.54 -6.53 -15.91
CA ILE A 69 44.75 -5.58 -14.79
C ILE A 69 43.94 -4.31 -14.99
N ASP A 70 43.96 -3.75 -16.20
CA ASP A 70 43.20 -2.53 -16.52
C ASP A 70 41.69 -2.75 -16.43
N LEU A 71 41.20 -3.91 -16.88
CA LEU A 71 39.80 -4.29 -16.71
C LEU A 71 39.44 -4.45 -15.23
N GLN A 72 40.30 -5.05 -14.40
CA GLN A 72 40.06 -5.18 -12.97
C GLN A 72 40.00 -3.82 -12.28
N LYS A 73 40.92 -2.90 -12.59
CA LYS A 73 40.89 -1.52 -12.09
C LYS A 73 39.60 -0.79 -12.48
N LYS A 74 39.12 -0.99 -13.71
CA LYS A 74 37.83 -0.45 -14.16
C LYS A 74 36.66 -1.05 -13.38
N VAL A 75 36.65 -2.36 -13.15
CA VAL A 75 35.63 -3.04 -12.32
C VAL A 75 35.63 -2.49 -10.89
N ASP A 76 36.79 -2.37 -10.26
CA ASP A 76 36.92 -1.85 -8.90
C ASP A 76 36.44 -0.40 -8.80
N THR A 77 36.78 0.42 -9.81
CA THR A 77 36.30 1.80 -9.93
C THR A 77 34.77 1.85 -10.02
N LEU A 78 34.17 1.06 -10.92
CA LEU A 78 32.71 0.96 -11.07
C LEU A 78 32.03 0.47 -9.79
N GLN A 79 32.59 -0.53 -9.11
CA GLN A 79 32.05 -1.03 -7.84
C GLN A 79 32.11 0.03 -6.73
N SER A 80 33.19 0.81 -6.68
CA SER A 80 33.33 1.92 -5.73
C SER A 80 32.31 3.04 -6.01
N GLY A 81 32.09 3.36 -7.29
CA GLY A 81 31.07 4.29 -7.75
C GLY A 81 29.67 3.85 -7.34
N LEU A 82 29.30 2.59 -7.64
CA LEU A 82 28.01 2.01 -7.25
C LEU A 82 27.79 2.01 -5.73
N LYS A 83 28.83 1.75 -4.93
CA LYS A 83 28.74 1.83 -3.45
C LYS A 83 28.50 3.27 -2.98
N LYS A 84 29.17 4.25 -3.59
CA LYS A 84 28.99 5.67 -3.27
C LYS A 84 27.59 6.15 -3.63
N GLU A 85 27.13 5.86 -4.85
CA GLU A 85 25.77 6.19 -5.30
C GLU A 85 24.71 5.55 -4.41
N LYS A 86 24.88 4.29 -4.03
CA LYS A 86 23.97 3.62 -3.10
C LYS A 86 23.93 4.32 -1.75
N LYS A 87 25.08 4.71 -1.19
CA LYS A 87 25.16 5.42 0.09
C LYS A 87 24.50 6.80 0.02
N GLU A 88 24.72 7.54 -1.05
CA GLU A 88 24.09 8.84 -1.29
C GLU A 88 22.57 8.69 -1.44
N ARG A 89 22.12 7.71 -2.23
CA ARG A 89 20.69 7.38 -2.35
C ARG A 89 20.06 7.00 -1.01
N ASP A 90 20.73 6.17 -0.21
CA ASP A 90 20.24 5.77 1.11
C ASP A 90 20.17 6.97 2.07
N GLN A 91 21.13 7.89 2.00
CA GLN A 91 21.12 9.13 2.78
C GLN A 91 19.97 10.05 2.35
N THR A 92 19.78 10.24 1.03
CA THR A 92 18.65 11.01 0.49
C THR A 92 17.32 10.38 0.88
N ASN A 93 17.17 9.06 0.74
CA ASN A 93 15.98 8.33 1.17
C ASN A 93 15.68 8.56 2.66
N ARG A 94 16.70 8.47 3.53
CA ARG A 94 16.53 8.76 4.97
C ARG A 94 16.11 10.20 5.24
N LEU A 95 16.71 11.17 4.55
CA LEU A 95 16.35 12.59 4.68
C LEU A 95 14.91 12.84 4.22
N LEU A 96 14.49 12.14 3.17
CA LEU A 96 13.14 12.21 2.62
C LEU A 96 12.11 11.35 3.38
N GLY A 97 12.56 10.47 4.28
CA GLY A 97 11.69 9.54 5.00
C GLY A 97 11.26 8.30 4.21
N ILE A 98 11.90 7.99 3.08
CA ILE A 98 11.65 6.79 2.27
C ILE A 98 12.24 5.58 3.00
N ASP A 99 11.40 4.88 3.76
CA ASP A 99 11.78 3.74 4.61
C ASP A 99 10.82 2.54 4.49
N GLY A 100 9.89 2.59 3.54
CA GLY A 100 8.88 1.56 3.33
C GLY A 100 7.75 1.58 4.36
N LYS A 101 7.70 2.56 5.27
CA LYS A 101 6.61 2.75 6.23
C LYS A 101 5.72 3.91 5.80
N TYR A 102 4.63 4.11 6.54
CA TYR A 102 3.83 5.29 6.32
C TYR A 102 4.56 6.56 6.71
N ASP A 103 4.41 7.57 5.87
CA ASP A 103 4.98 8.89 6.00
C ASP A 103 4.38 9.61 7.23
N LYS A 104 5.16 10.52 7.81
CA LYS A 104 4.73 11.40 8.91
C LYS A 104 4.48 12.84 8.47
N ASN A 105 4.68 13.12 7.18
CA ASN A 105 4.49 14.43 6.58
C ASN A 105 4.05 14.24 5.12
N ASN A 106 3.79 15.34 4.43
CA ASN A 106 3.30 15.36 3.05
C ASN A 106 4.41 15.60 2.00
N VAL A 107 5.69 15.54 2.37
CA VAL A 107 6.81 15.95 1.48
C VAL A 107 6.91 15.07 0.24
N LEU A 108 6.55 13.79 0.35
CA LEU A 108 6.64 12.81 -0.74
C LEU A 108 5.38 12.71 -1.61
N ILE A 109 4.31 13.42 -1.23
CA ILE A 109 3.00 13.28 -1.89
C ILE A 109 3.05 13.96 -3.26
N LYS A 110 2.69 13.22 -4.30
CA LYS A 110 2.56 13.77 -5.64
C LYS A 110 1.19 14.42 -5.80
N GLN A 111 1.16 15.64 -6.32
CA GLN A 111 -0.09 16.38 -6.56
C GLN A 111 -1.11 15.56 -7.36
N LYS A 112 -0.68 14.86 -8.41
CA LYS A 112 -1.55 14.01 -9.23
C LYS A 112 -2.26 12.90 -8.44
N ASP A 113 -1.59 12.35 -7.42
CA ASP A 113 -2.14 11.24 -6.62
C ASP A 113 -3.17 11.83 -5.64
N LEU A 114 -2.90 13.03 -5.10
CA LEU A 114 -3.90 13.78 -4.35
C LEU A 114 -5.11 14.13 -5.22
N ASP A 115 -4.91 14.73 -6.40
CA ASP A 115 -6.01 15.08 -7.33
C ASP A 115 -6.86 13.85 -7.70
N THR A 116 -6.22 12.70 -7.92
CA THR A 116 -6.91 11.43 -8.17
C THR A 116 -7.77 11.02 -6.98
N PHE A 117 -7.26 11.16 -5.75
CA PHE A 117 -8.03 10.90 -4.54
C PHE A 117 -9.22 11.85 -4.38
N LEU A 118 -9.02 13.14 -4.63
CA LEU A 118 -10.05 14.17 -4.47
C LEU A 118 -11.15 14.09 -5.53
N ASN A 119 -10.83 13.53 -6.69
CA ASN A 119 -11.78 13.25 -7.76
C ASN A 119 -12.48 11.89 -7.61
N TYR A 120 -12.10 11.08 -6.62
CA TYR A 120 -12.82 9.85 -6.31
C TYR A 120 -14.05 10.15 -5.45
N LYS A 121 -15.22 10.03 -6.07
CA LYS A 121 -16.53 10.44 -5.54
C LYS A 121 -17.54 9.33 -5.74
N THR A 122 -17.94 8.65 -4.66
CA THR A 122 -18.90 7.55 -4.73
C THR A 122 -19.74 7.53 -3.47
N ASP A 123 -21.06 7.64 -3.63
CA ASP A 123 -22.02 7.67 -2.53
C ASP A 123 -23.04 6.54 -2.69
N ALA A 124 -23.48 6.00 -1.55
CA ALA A 124 -24.65 5.14 -1.47
C ALA A 124 -25.74 5.84 -0.67
N VAL A 125 -26.99 5.59 -1.04
CA VAL A 125 -28.20 6.12 -0.42
C VAL A 125 -29.00 4.97 0.17
N SER A 126 -29.18 4.99 1.48
CA SER A 126 -30.04 4.07 2.21
C SER A 126 -31.46 4.63 2.27
N LEU A 127 -32.42 3.82 1.84
CA LEU A 127 -33.85 4.14 1.83
C LEU A 127 -34.59 3.10 2.67
N VAL A 128 -35.26 3.56 3.72
CA VAL A 128 -36.09 2.70 4.57
C VAL A 128 -37.53 3.15 4.45
N VAL A 129 -38.43 2.18 4.21
CA VAL A 129 -39.87 2.38 4.31
C VAL A 129 -40.31 1.79 5.64
N PHE A 130 -40.96 2.62 6.45
CA PHE A 130 -41.47 2.26 7.77
C PHE A 130 -42.98 2.02 7.70
N ASN A 131 -43.46 0.97 8.33
CA ASN A 131 -44.88 0.84 8.68
C ASN A 131 -45.06 1.50 10.05
N VAL A 132 -45.85 2.57 10.08
CA VAL A 132 -46.10 3.38 11.28
C VAL A 132 -47.53 3.11 11.74
N LYS A 133 -47.67 2.53 12.95
CA LYS A 133 -48.96 2.21 13.57
C LYS A 133 -49.17 3.05 14.83
N SER A 134 -50.32 3.69 14.90
CA SER A 134 -50.83 4.42 16.06
C SER A 134 -52.33 4.12 16.24
N GLU A 135 -52.92 4.55 17.35
CA GLU A 135 -54.37 4.38 17.60
C GLU A 135 -55.24 5.04 16.51
N LYS A 136 -54.70 6.01 15.76
CA LYS A 136 -55.44 6.82 14.78
C LYS A 136 -55.07 6.53 13.32
N TYR A 137 -53.90 5.95 13.05
CA TYR A 137 -53.38 5.78 11.69
C TYR A 137 -52.46 4.55 11.57
N GLU A 138 -52.58 3.84 10.45
CA GLU A 138 -51.64 2.83 9.97
C GLU A 138 -51.25 3.22 8.53
N ASN A 139 -50.00 3.64 8.33
CA ASN A 139 -49.50 4.11 7.03
C ASN A 139 -48.05 3.68 6.82
N ASN A 140 -47.68 3.47 5.55
CA ASN A 140 -46.29 3.31 5.15
C ASN A 140 -45.68 4.69 4.89
N ILE A 141 -44.61 5.02 5.62
CA ILE A 141 -43.89 6.28 5.51
C ILE A 141 -42.47 5.99 5.03
N VAL A 142 -42.03 6.71 4.01
CA VAL A 142 -40.63 6.68 3.58
C VAL A 142 -39.81 7.52 4.55
N GLY A 143 -38.84 6.90 5.21
CA GLY A 143 -37.89 7.59 6.07
C GLY A 143 -37.01 8.58 5.29
N PRO A 144 -36.36 9.54 5.96
CA PRO A 144 -35.40 10.41 5.31
C PRO A 144 -34.26 9.57 4.69
N PRO A 145 -33.85 9.85 3.44
CA PRO A 145 -32.73 9.15 2.83
C PRO A 145 -31.45 9.45 3.60
N VAL A 146 -30.64 8.42 3.84
CA VAL A 146 -29.29 8.59 4.41
C VAL A 146 -28.26 8.37 3.31
N THR A 147 -27.50 9.41 2.99
CA THR A 147 -26.42 9.35 2.02
C THR A 147 -25.09 9.19 2.76
N ALA A 148 -24.28 8.24 2.31
CA ALA A 148 -22.97 7.99 2.88
C ALA A 148 -21.94 7.71 1.77
N PRO A 149 -20.71 8.23 1.90
CA PRO A 149 -19.61 7.82 1.06
C PRO A 149 -19.40 6.30 1.11
N ALA A 150 -18.99 5.75 -0.03
CA ALA A 150 -18.77 4.32 -0.23
C ALA A 150 -17.41 4.07 -0.90
N ILE A 151 -16.88 2.87 -0.77
CA ILE A 151 -15.62 2.47 -1.41
C ILE A 151 -15.90 1.32 -2.38
N ILE A 152 -15.68 1.53 -3.67
CA ILE A 152 -15.95 0.54 -4.71
C ILE A 152 -14.67 -0.21 -5.09
N ILE A 153 -14.71 -1.54 -5.01
CA ILE A 153 -13.63 -2.45 -5.37
C ILE A 153 -14.18 -3.54 -6.29
N GLY A 154 -14.03 -3.34 -7.59
CA GLY A 154 -14.63 -4.18 -8.63
C GLY A 154 -16.15 -4.07 -8.61
N LYS A 155 -16.80 -5.18 -8.27
CA LYS A 155 -18.25 -5.25 -8.07
C LYS A 155 -18.67 -5.09 -6.61
N TYR A 156 -17.73 -4.91 -5.70
CA TYR A 156 -17.99 -4.84 -4.27
C TYR A 156 -18.00 -3.39 -3.79
N VAL A 157 -18.90 -3.09 -2.85
CA VAL A 157 -19.05 -1.76 -2.27
C VAL A 157 -18.96 -1.88 -0.76
N LEU A 158 -18.01 -1.19 -0.16
CA LEU A 158 -17.77 -1.16 1.29
C LEU A 158 -18.31 0.15 1.85
N ILE A 159 -19.13 0.05 2.92
CA ILE A 159 -19.84 1.17 3.54
C ILE A 159 -19.78 0.99 5.08
N SER A 160 -19.77 2.08 5.85
CA SER A 160 -19.97 2.00 7.31
C SER A 160 -21.38 1.46 7.62
N SER A 161 -21.50 0.50 8.55
CA SER A 161 -22.76 -0.23 8.70
C SER A 161 -23.92 0.64 9.23
N HIS A 162 -23.63 1.56 10.16
CA HIS A 162 -24.65 2.39 10.81
C HIS A 162 -25.37 3.34 9.84
N THR A 163 -24.78 3.64 8.68
CA THR A 163 -25.40 4.50 7.66
C THR A 163 -26.45 3.77 6.81
N ASN A 164 -26.51 2.44 6.92
CA ASN A 164 -27.37 1.58 6.14
C ASN A 164 -27.98 0.44 6.98
N ASP A 165 -27.92 0.52 8.31
CA ASP A 165 -28.60 -0.44 9.17
C ASP A 165 -30.04 0.01 9.40
N PRO A 166 -31.05 -0.72 8.93
CA PRO A 166 -32.43 -0.27 9.03
C PRO A 166 -32.90 -0.12 10.47
N GLU A 167 -32.31 -0.83 11.45
CA GLU A 167 -32.65 -0.64 12.87
C GLU A 167 -32.06 0.67 13.43
N VAL A 168 -30.81 1.01 13.08
CA VAL A 168 -30.22 2.30 13.46
C VAL A 168 -31.00 3.46 12.83
N LEU A 169 -31.36 3.31 11.56
CA LEU A 169 -32.16 4.31 10.84
C LEU A 169 -33.58 4.44 11.42
N LYS A 170 -34.16 3.34 11.91
CA LYS A 170 -35.43 3.36 12.63
C LYS A 170 -35.34 4.13 13.94
N GLU A 171 -34.28 3.94 14.72
CA GLU A 171 -34.05 4.70 15.96
C GLU A 171 -33.92 6.20 15.69
N MET A 172 -33.15 6.57 14.66
CA MET A 172 -33.05 7.96 14.19
C MET A 172 -34.42 8.52 13.78
N PHE A 173 -35.22 7.74 13.03
CA PHE A 173 -36.56 8.13 12.63
C PHE A 173 -37.49 8.34 13.84
N LEU A 174 -37.48 7.40 14.79
CA LEU A 174 -38.29 7.42 16.01
C LEU A 174 -38.02 8.62 16.91
N SER A 175 -36.80 9.17 16.91
CA SER A 175 -36.47 10.38 17.68
C SER A 175 -37.36 11.61 17.35
N ASN A 176 -38.07 11.58 16.22
CA ASN A 176 -39.00 12.61 15.79
C ASN A 176 -40.46 12.34 16.17
N PHE A 177 -40.77 11.21 16.82
CA PHE A 177 -42.12 10.78 17.15
C PHE A 177 -42.32 10.60 18.66
N PRO A 178 -43.57 10.71 19.16
CA PRO A 178 -43.90 10.32 20.53
C PRO A 178 -43.66 8.83 20.80
N GLU A 179 -43.36 8.47 22.05
CA GLU A 179 -43.10 7.08 22.48
C GLU A 179 -44.24 6.09 22.20
N SER A 180 -45.47 6.58 21.99
CA SER A 180 -46.65 5.75 21.73
C SER A 180 -46.75 5.22 20.30
N VAL A 181 -45.88 5.67 19.39
CA VAL A 181 -45.90 5.26 17.97
C VAL A 181 -45.12 3.95 17.79
N LYS A 182 -45.77 2.92 17.24
CA LYS A 182 -45.09 1.68 16.85
C LYS A 182 -44.57 1.82 15.42
N VAL A 183 -43.28 1.57 15.24
CA VAL A 183 -42.61 1.63 13.93
C VAL A 183 -41.96 0.29 13.62
N GLU A 184 -42.31 -0.27 12.47
CA GLU A 184 -41.74 -1.50 11.91
C GLU A 184 -41.06 -1.20 10.58
N ILE A 185 -39.99 -1.92 10.26
CA ILE A 185 -39.33 -1.79 8.96
C ILE A 185 -40.14 -2.60 7.94
N PHE A 186 -40.70 -1.91 6.94
CA PHE A 186 -41.45 -2.54 5.84
C PHE A 186 -40.53 -2.91 4.68
N LYS A 187 -39.62 -2.01 4.30
CA LYS A 187 -38.66 -2.22 3.21
C LYS A 187 -37.35 -1.49 3.51
N HIS A 188 -36.22 -2.06 3.11
CA HIS A 188 -34.92 -1.41 3.18
C HIS A 188 -34.13 -1.69 1.90
N ASN A 189 -33.73 -0.62 1.22
CA ASN A 189 -32.97 -0.67 -0.03
C ASN A 189 -31.74 0.23 0.10
N VAL A 190 -30.60 -0.23 -0.40
CA VAL A 190 -29.40 0.59 -0.57
C VAL A 190 -29.16 0.79 -2.06
N VAL A 191 -29.03 2.04 -2.49
CA VAL A 191 -28.92 2.42 -3.90
C VAL A 191 -27.68 3.25 -4.10
N MET A 192 -26.91 2.97 -5.15
CA MET A 192 -25.79 3.80 -5.58
C MET A 192 -26.09 4.41 -6.95
N VAL A 193 -25.71 5.66 -7.17
CA VAL A 193 -25.79 6.29 -8.51
C VAL A 193 -24.48 6.04 -9.24
N ILE A 194 -24.52 5.25 -10.32
CA ILE A 194 -23.35 4.95 -11.16
C ILE A 194 -23.65 5.44 -12.57
N ASN A 195 -22.88 6.40 -13.07
CA ASN A 195 -23.10 7.04 -14.38
C ASN A 195 -24.55 7.52 -14.56
N ASP A 196 -25.04 8.31 -13.59
CA ASP A 196 -26.40 8.86 -13.52
C ASP A 196 -27.54 7.82 -13.46
N LYS A 197 -27.22 6.54 -13.23
CA LYS A 197 -28.21 5.47 -13.09
C LYS A 197 -28.27 4.96 -11.65
N PRO A 198 -29.46 4.91 -11.04
CA PRO A 198 -29.61 4.26 -9.74
C PRO A 198 -29.44 2.75 -9.89
N VAL A 199 -28.60 2.18 -9.05
CA VAL A 199 -28.31 0.75 -8.97
C VAL A 199 -28.60 0.29 -7.55
N GLU A 200 -29.57 -0.61 -7.40
CA GLU A 200 -29.83 -1.27 -6.13
C GLU A 200 -28.69 -2.23 -5.81
N LEU A 201 -28.10 -2.08 -4.63
CA LEU A 201 -27.01 -2.89 -4.14
C LEU A 201 -27.56 -4.08 -3.37
N LYS A 202 -26.92 -5.25 -3.53
CA LYS A 202 -27.25 -6.44 -2.76
C LYS A 202 -26.33 -6.56 -1.55
N GLU A 203 -26.87 -6.50 -0.34
CA GLU A 203 -26.07 -6.79 0.86
C GLU A 203 -25.60 -8.24 0.85
N ILE A 204 -24.29 -8.44 1.02
CA ILE A 204 -23.69 -9.78 1.10
C ILE A 204 -23.11 -10.06 2.47
N TYR A 205 -22.75 -9.03 3.25
CA TYR A 205 -22.25 -9.18 4.61
C TYR A 205 -22.38 -7.90 5.40
N ARG A 206 -22.64 -8.03 6.71
CA ARG A 206 -22.69 -6.93 7.66
C ARG A 206 -22.08 -7.37 8.99
N ASN A 207 -21.19 -6.55 9.52
CA ASN A 207 -20.74 -6.65 10.89
C ASN A 207 -21.11 -5.36 11.65
N ARG A 208 -22.11 -5.47 12.52
CA ARG A 208 -22.59 -4.35 13.36
C ARG A 208 -21.61 -3.95 14.44
N GLU A 209 -20.86 -4.90 14.99
CA GLU A 209 -19.90 -4.65 16.07
C GLU A 209 -18.70 -3.86 15.58
N LYS A 210 -18.21 -4.18 14.38
CA LYS A 210 -17.07 -3.52 13.72
C LYS A 210 -17.49 -2.41 12.75
N ASP A 211 -18.78 -2.16 12.67
CA ASP A 211 -19.42 -1.07 11.93
C ASP A 211 -19.06 -1.00 10.43
N PHE A 212 -19.10 -2.13 9.72
CA PHE A 212 -18.97 -2.14 8.27
C PHE A 212 -19.95 -3.09 7.59
N SER A 213 -20.24 -2.83 6.32
CA SER A 213 -21.09 -3.65 5.48
C SER A 213 -20.52 -3.74 4.08
N LEU A 214 -20.64 -4.92 3.50
CA LEU A 214 -20.21 -5.23 2.13
C LEU A 214 -21.45 -5.51 1.29
N PHE A 215 -21.52 -4.80 0.18
CA PHE A 215 -22.53 -4.97 -0.84
C PHE A 215 -21.91 -5.43 -2.15
N GLU A 216 -22.74 -6.02 -3.01
CA GLU A 216 -22.42 -6.39 -4.37
C GLU A 216 -23.28 -5.59 -5.35
N ILE A 217 -22.64 -5.07 -6.40
CA ILE A 217 -23.29 -4.51 -7.58
C ILE A 217 -23.77 -5.70 -8.43
N PRO A 218 -25.09 -5.87 -8.65
CA PRO A 218 -25.61 -6.99 -9.43
C PRO A 218 -25.02 -7.03 -10.84
N ALA A 219 -24.75 -8.22 -11.38
CA ALA A 219 -24.07 -8.38 -12.67
C ALA A 219 -24.81 -7.68 -13.82
N GLU A 220 -26.14 -7.79 -13.82
CA GLU A 220 -27.03 -7.11 -14.76
C GLU A 220 -26.97 -5.58 -14.66
N ALA A 221 -26.57 -5.03 -13.51
CA ALA A 221 -26.35 -3.61 -13.36
C ALA A 221 -24.98 -3.19 -13.90
N VAL A 222 -23.94 -4.00 -13.70
CA VAL A 222 -22.60 -3.76 -14.26
C VAL A 222 -22.65 -3.65 -15.79
N GLU A 223 -23.41 -4.53 -16.45
CA GLU A 223 -23.63 -4.48 -17.91
C GLU A 223 -24.31 -3.18 -18.36
N LYS A 224 -25.25 -2.65 -17.57
CA LYS A 224 -26.00 -1.43 -17.88
C LYS A 224 -25.22 -0.14 -17.68
N VAL A 225 -24.30 -0.11 -16.71
CA VAL A 225 -23.51 1.09 -16.37
C VAL A 225 -22.19 1.16 -17.13
N LYS A 226 -21.71 0.03 -17.69
CA LYS A 226 -20.47 -0.14 -18.49
C LYS A 226 -19.17 0.13 -17.74
N THR A 227 -19.08 1.21 -16.96
CA THR A 227 -17.92 1.61 -16.18
C THR A 227 -18.32 1.88 -14.74
N VAL A 228 -17.45 1.50 -13.82
CA VAL A 228 -17.60 1.74 -12.38
C VAL A 228 -16.35 2.45 -11.90
N SER A 229 -16.53 3.56 -11.18
CA SER A 229 -15.42 4.31 -10.60
C SER A 229 -14.86 3.54 -9.40
N ASN A 230 -13.81 2.77 -9.64
CA ASN A 230 -13.15 2.00 -8.59
C ASN A 230 -12.27 2.91 -7.73
N PHE A 231 -12.07 2.53 -6.48
CA PHE A 231 -11.10 3.20 -5.61
C PHE A 231 -9.73 3.21 -6.30
N PRO A 232 -9.02 4.35 -6.37
CA PRO A 232 -7.88 4.48 -7.30
C PRO A 232 -6.54 3.99 -6.75
N PHE A 233 -6.48 3.50 -5.49
CA PHE A 233 -5.21 3.11 -4.86
C PHE A 233 -5.25 1.71 -4.26
N GLU A 234 -4.07 1.22 -3.87
CA GLU A 234 -3.99 -0.05 -3.16
C GLU A 234 -4.63 0.04 -1.78
N MET A 235 -5.09 -1.10 -1.28
CA MET A 235 -5.41 -1.21 0.14
C MET A 235 -4.12 -1.41 0.92
N GLY A 236 -3.86 -0.55 1.90
CA GLY A 236 -2.69 -0.59 2.78
C GLY A 236 -2.89 -1.49 3.98
N ARG A 237 -1.83 -1.63 4.79
CA ARG A 237 -1.82 -2.34 6.07
C ARG A 237 -2.02 -1.37 7.22
N SER A 238 -3.24 -1.21 7.68
CA SER A 238 -3.58 -0.37 8.84
C SER A 238 -2.90 -0.81 10.15
N GLY A 239 -2.52 -2.08 10.29
CA GLY A 239 -1.75 -2.58 11.45
C GLY A 239 -0.33 -2.00 11.54
N GLU A 240 0.20 -1.40 10.47
CA GLU A 240 1.50 -0.75 10.45
C GLU A 240 1.44 0.75 10.80
N LEU A 241 0.23 1.31 10.95
CA LEU A 241 0.04 2.70 11.34
C LEU A 241 0.66 2.97 12.71
N LYS A 242 1.20 4.19 12.84
CA LYS A 242 1.76 4.75 14.06
C LYS A 242 1.14 6.10 14.32
N ILE A 243 1.10 6.50 15.59
CA ILE A 243 0.74 7.87 15.98
C ILE A 243 1.65 8.86 15.24
N GLY A 244 1.04 9.90 14.68
CA GLY A 244 1.69 10.92 13.86
C GLY A 244 1.88 10.53 12.39
N ASN A 245 1.41 9.37 11.93
CA ASN A 245 1.36 9.11 10.49
C ASN A 245 0.38 10.06 9.82
N PHE A 246 0.83 10.61 8.68
CA PHE A 246 0.08 11.56 7.89
C PHE A 246 -1.00 10.85 7.09
N ILE A 247 -2.20 11.43 7.08
CA ILE A 247 -3.37 10.88 6.42
C ILE A 247 -4.10 11.96 5.63
N PHE A 248 -4.88 11.52 4.64
CA PHE A 248 -5.88 12.32 3.98
C PHE A 248 -7.23 11.61 4.05
N MET A 249 -8.29 12.39 4.29
CA MET A 249 -9.67 11.94 4.25
C MET A 249 -10.41 12.76 3.20
N ASN A 250 -11.21 12.11 2.37
CA ASN A 250 -12.16 12.77 1.48
C ASN A 250 -13.57 12.54 2.04
N GLY A 251 -14.06 13.49 2.84
CA GLY A 251 -15.35 13.35 3.53
C GLY A 251 -16.44 14.22 2.95
N ARG A 252 -17.69 14.00 3.38
CA ARG A 252 -18.87 14.69 2.87
C ARG A 252 -19.71 15.31 4.01
N PRO A 253 -19.18 16.32 4.70
CA PRO A 253 -19.87 16.90 5.85
C PRO A 253 -21.21 17.52 5.44
N GLY A 254 -22.26 17.18 6.17
CA GLY A 254 -23.64 17.60 5.89
C GLY A 254 -24.27 16.96 4.65
N GLY A 255 -23.56 16.08 3.94
CA GLY A 255 -24.07 15.43 2.72
C GLY A 255 -24.10 16.32 1.47
N GLU A 256 -23.61 17.57 1.54
CA GLU A 256 -23.74 18.55 0.45
C GLU A 256 -22.47 18.67 -0.40
N TYR A 257 -21.30 18.73 0.24
CA TYR A 257 -20.03 18.98 -0.43
C TYR A 257 -18.97 18.00 0.05
N GLU A 258 -18.08 17.64 -0.86
CA GLU A 258 -16.89 16.87 -0.51
C GLU A 258 -15.78 17.81 -0.06
N ILE A 259 -15.17 17.46 1.07
CA ILE A 259 -14.10 18.22 1.68
C ILE A 259 -12.93 17.29 1.98
N ALA A 260 -11.85 17.53 1.24
CA ALA A 260 -10.54 16.99 1.47
C ALA A 260 -9.94 17.57 2.76
N ARG A 261 -9.55 16.72 3.69
CA ARG A 261 -8.88 17.11 4.94
C ARG A 261 -7.62 16.29 5.14
N SER A 262 -6.50 16.99 5.37
CA SER A 262 -5.23 16.38 5.76
C SER A 262 -5.14 16.32 7.27
N GLY A 263 -4.68 15.21 7.83
CA GLY A 263 -4.50 15.08 9.27
C GLY A 263 -3.45 14.06 9.65
N HIS A 264 -3.53 13.61 10.90
CA HIS A 264 -2.62 12.60 11.46
C HIS A 264 -3.37 11.56 12.28
N VAL A 265 -2.79 10.37 12.38
CA VAL A 265 -3.20 9.36 13.35
C VAL A 265 -2.91 9.86 14.78
N THR A 266 -3.92 9.94 15.64
CA THR A 266 -3.80 10.45 17.02
C THR A 266 -3.72 9.35 18.07
N THR A 267 -4.34 8.20 17.81
CA THR A 267 -4.30 7.01 18.67
C THR A 267 -4.50 5.75 17.83
N LEU A 268 -3.97 4.60 18.27
CA LEU A 268 -4.09 3.31 17.57
C LEU A 268 -5.22 2.43 18.10
N SER A 269 -5.96 2.91 19.10
CA SER A 269 -7.14 2.29 19.66
C SER A 269 -8.07 3.37 20.19
N ILE A 270 -9.37 3.09 20.17
CA ILE A 270 -10.39 3.99 20.67
C ILE A 270 -10.85 3.54 22.05
N LEU A 271 -11.03 4.49 22.97
CA LEU A 271 -11.67 4.25 24.26
C LEU A 271 -13.04 4.87 24.22
N TYR A 272 -14.08 4.06 24.36
CA TYR A 272 -15.47 4.52 24.41
C TYR A 272 -16.14 4.01 25.68
N ARG A 273 -17.20 4.69 26.10
CA ARG A 273 -17.98 4.32 27.27
C ARG A 273 -19.11 3.41 26.82
N ASP A 274 -19.16 2.19 27.33
CA ASP A 274 -20.25 1.26 27.03
C ASP A 274 -21.45 1.57 27.92
N GLU A 275 -22.44 2.25 27.35
CA GLU A 275 -23.65 2.63 28.07
C GLU A 275 -24.50 1.41 28.48
N ASN A 276 -24.35 0.28 27.79
CA ASN A 276 -25.04 -0.96 28.10
C ASN A 276 -24.38 -1.74 29.26
N ASN A 277 -23.15 -1.37 29.65
CA ASN A 277 -22.40 -2.04 30.69
C ASN A 277 -21.96 -1.07 31.79
N ASN A 278 -22.93 -0.44 32.46
CA ASN A 278 -22.75 0.50 33.59
C ASN A 278 -21.84 1.71 33.27
N GLY A 279 -21.60 1.98 31.99
CA GLY A 279 -20.69 3.03 31.56
C GLY A 279 -19.21 2.71 31.84
N GLU A 280 -18.82 1.45 31.82
CA GLU A 280 -17.41 1.05 31.81
C GLU A 280 -16.72 1.50 30.50
N TYR A 281 -15.42 1.80 30.57
CA TYR A 281 -14.65 2.13 29.38
C TYR A 281 -14.21 0.85 28.68
N LYS A 282 -14.60 0.70 27.42
CA LYS A 282 -14.12 -0.36 26.53
C LYS A 282 -13.09 0.18 25.57
N LYS A 283 -12.10 -0.66 25.29
CA LYS A 283 -11.07 -0.41 24.29
C LYS A 283 -11.47 -1.11 22.99
N ASP A 284 -11.58 -0.34 21.92
CA ASP A 284 -11.70 -0.84 20.57
C ASP A 284 -10.33 -0.79 19.87
N ASP A 285 -9.79 -1.99 19.62
CA ASP A 285 -8.54 -2.17 18.88
C ASP A 285 -8.76 -2.26 17.36
N ASN A 286 -10.02 -2.29 16.89
CA ASN A 286 -10.36 -2.29 15.48
C ASN A 286 -10.33 -0.89 14.86
N SER A 287 -10.42 0.16 15.69
CA SER A 287 -10.43 1.55 15.24
C SER A 287 -9.14 2.29 15.59
N PHE A 288 -8.90 3.41 14.91
CA PHE A 288 -7.84 4.35 15.22
C PHE A 288 -8.39 5.79 15.21
N GLY A 289 -7.75 6.67 15.98
CA GLY A 289 -8.15 8.07 16.07
C GLY A 289 -7.45 8.93 15.04
N ILE A 290 -8.11 10.00 14.62
CA ILE A 290 -7.60 10.97 13.65
C ILE A 290 -7.69 12.40 14.20
N SER A 291 -6.82 13.29 13.71
CA SER A 291 -6.81 14.71 14.13
C SER A 291 -7.95 15.52 13.53
N GLU A 292 -8.47 15.08 12.39
CA GLU A 292 -9.49 15.82 11.65
C GLU A 292 -10.84 15.75 12.34
N ILE A 293 -11.55 16.86 12.36
CA ILE A 293 -12.94 16.90 12.82
C ILE A 293 -13.77 16.07 11.84
N VAL A 294 -14.49 15.08 12.36
CA VAL A 294 -15.47 14.29 11.61
C VAL A 294 -16.85 14.86 11.90
N LEU A 295 -17.61 15.13 10.86
CA LEU A 295 -18.95 15.71 10.93
C LEU A 295 -19.98 14.69 10.43
N PRO A 296 -21.28 14.84 10.80
CA PRO A 296 -22.34 14.04 10.19
C PRO A 296 -22.25 14.06 8.65
N GLY A 297 -22.34 12.90 8.01
CA GLY A 297 -22.16 12.72 6.57
C GLY A 297 -20.77 12.23 6.15
N ASP A 298 -19.75 12.33 7.02
CA ASP A 298 -18.42 11.79 6.75
C ASP A 298 -18.33 10.25 6.91
N SER A 299 -19.30 9.63 7.57
CA SER A 299 -19.30 8.19 7.81
C SER A 299 -19.26 7.39 6.51
N GLY A 300 -18.29 6.48 6.39
CA GLY A 300 -18.04 5.70 5.16
C GLY A 300 -16.91 6.26 4.29
N SER A 301 -16.42 7.46 4.59
CA SER A 301 -15.37 8.11 3.79
C SER A 301 -14.05 7.35 3.83
N PRO A 302 -13.33 7.24 2.70
CA PRO A 302 -12.01 6.62 2.67
C PRO A 302 -10.99 7.50 3.40
N ILE A 303 -10.09 6.85 4.15
CA ILE A 303 -8.89 7.47 4.72
C ILE A 303 -7.67 6.80 4.09
N VAL A 304 -6.81 7.61 3.48
CA VAL A 304 -5.53 7.17 2.93
C VAL A 304 -4.36 7.60 3.82
N ALA A 305 -3.36 6.73 3.92
CA ALA A 305 -2.02 7.09 4.38
C ALA A 305 -1.04 6.93 3.22
N PHE A 306 0.15 7.49 3.34
CA PHE A 306 1.14 7.51 2.27
C PHE A 306 2.33 6.65 2.66
N ARG A 307 2.72 5.69 1.82
CA ARG A 307 3.92 4.88 1.98
C ARG A 307 4.93 5.28 0.92
N ASP A 308 6.03 5.89 1.34
CA ASP A 308 7.02 6.44 0.42
C ASP A 308 6.38 7.37 -0.64
N GLY A 309 5.42 8.20 -0.22
CA GLY A 309 4.67 9.11 -1.08
C GLY A 309 3.50 8.51 -1.87
N LYS A 310 3.27 7.19 -1.78
CA LYS A 310 2.16 6.52 -2.48
C LYS A 310 0.95 6.35 -1.56
N PRO A 311 -0.25 6.83 -1.95
CA PRO A 311 -1.44 6.63 -1.14
C PRO A 311 -1.86 5.16 -1.09
N GLU A 312 -2.30 4.73 0.09
CA GLU A 312 -2.91 3.43 0.36
C GLU A 312 -4.14 3.64 1.24
N LEU A 313 -5.27 2.95 0.96
CA LEU A 313 -6.43 2.96 1.85
C LEU A 313 -6.05 2.31 3.18
N VAL A 314 -6.23 3.02 4.30
CA VAL A 314 -5.92 2.51 5.64
C VAL A 314 -7.10 2.53 6.59
N GLY A 315 -8.17 3.24 6.25
CA GLY A 315 -9.37 3.21 7.06
C GLY A 315 -10.61 3.76 6.41
N ILE A 316 -11.71 3.63 7.16
CA ILE A 316 -13.04 4.11 6.80
C ILE A 316 -13.53 4.95 7.96
N THR A 317 -13.88 6.21 7.69
CA THR A 317 -14.39 7.11 8.72
C THR A 317 -15.67 6.54 9.33
N LEU A 318 -15.73 6.48 10.66
CA LEU A 318 -16.91 5.98 11.37
C LEU A 318 -17.68 7.12 12.04
N GLY A 319 -16.98 8.03 12.71
CA GLY A 319 -17.64 9.10 13.44
C GLY A 319 -16.72 9.79 14.43
N TYR A 320 -17.34 10.34 15.47
CA TYR A 320 -16.65 10.95 16.59
C TYR A 320 -17.24 10.49 17.91
N ILE A 321 -16.43 10.51 18.96
CA ILE A 321 -16.87 10.31 20.34
C ILE A 321 -16.96 11.68 20.99
N ASP A 322 -18.16 12.04 21.46
CA ASP A 322 -18.37 13.22 22.30
C ASP A 322 -18.00 12.89 23.74
N GLY A 323 -17.03 13.63 24.30
CA GLY A 323 -16.65 13.59 25.71
C GLY A 323 -17.68 14.19 26.68
N ARG A 324 -18.99 13.94 26.47
CA ARG A 324 -20.13 14.40 27.28
C ARG A 324 -20.03 15.87 27.69
N GLY A 325 -19.95 16.78 26.73
CA GLY A 325 -20.03 18.23 26.99
C GLY A 325 -18.76 18.88 27.54
N LYS A 326 -17.64 18.14 27.64
CA LYS A 326 -16.31 18.73 27.91
C LYS A 326 -15.61 19.27 26.67
N GLY A 327 -16.27 19.25 25.51
CA GLY A 327 -15.73 19.76 24.25
C GLY A 327 -14.60 18.93 23.64
N ILE A 328 -14.29 17.75 24.18
CA ILE A 328 -13.27 16.85 23.62
C ILE A 328 -13.99 15.91 22.65
N VAL A 329 -14.02 16.29 21.37
CA VAL A 329 -14.49 15.46 20.27
C VAL A 329 -13.31 14.67 19.72
N ARG A 330 -13.40 13.33 19.73
CA ARG A 330 -12.37 12.46 19.14
C ARG A 330 -12.92 11.76 17.93
N SER A 331 -12.46 12.17 16.76
CA SER A 331 -12.75 11.51 15.50
C SER A 331 -12.03 10.17 15.39
N TYR A 332 -12.69 9.19 14.77
CA TYR A 332 -12.13 7.85 14.60
C TYR A 332 -12.60 7.17 13.32
N ALA A 333 -11.84 6.14 12.96
CA ALA A 333 -12.02 5.36 11.76
C ALA A 333 -11.75 3.88 12.01
N LEU A 334 -12.45 3.03 11.26
CA LEU A 334 -12.19 1.60 11.20
C LEU A 334 -10.86 1.35 10.49
N LYS A 335 -10.02 0.48 11.03
CA LYS A 335 -8.82 -0.02 10.35
C LYS A 335 -9.21 -0.89 9.16
N ILE A 336 -8.67 -0.61 7.97
CA ILE A 336 -9.05 -1.35 6.77
C ILE A 336 -8.76 -2.86 6.86
N ASP A 337 -7.70 -3.27 7.58
CA ASP A 337 -7.36 -4.68 7.77
C ASP A 337 -8.51 -5.45 8.43
N VAL A 338 -9.23 -4.82 9.37
CA VAL A 338 -10.34 -5.43 10.09
C VAL A 338 -11.44 -5.85 9.11
N ALA A 339 -11.83 -4.96 8.20
CA ALA A 339 -12.84 -5.28 7.20
C ALA A 339 -12.30 -6.29 6.17
N THR A 340 -11.09 -6.07 5.63
CA THR A 340 -10.57 -6.92 4.55
C THR A 340 -10.28 -8.35 5.00
N ASP A 341 -9.74 -8.52 6.19
CA ASP A 341 -9.36 -9.84 6.70
C ASP A 341 -10.61 -10.64 7.09
N GLU A 342 -11.60 -9.98 7.71
CA GLU A 342 -12.86 -10.63 8.04
C GLU A 342 -13.67 -11.00 6.79
N ILE A 343 -13.77 -10.12 5.80
CA ILE A 343 -14.45 -10.42 4.53
C ILE A 343 -13.78 -11.62 3.84
N LYS A 344 -12.44 -11.68 3.85
CA LYS A 344 -11.70 -12.82 3.30
C LYS A 344 -11.97 -14.09 4.08
N GLU A 345 -11.94 -14.04 5.41
CA GLU A 345 -12.19 -15.20 6.27
C GLU A 345 -13.63 -15.73 6.12
N LYS A 346 -14.63 -14.84 6.15
CA LYS A 346 -16.05 -15.23 6.18
C LYS A 346 -16.63 -15.54 4.81
N LEU A 347 -16.18 -14.85 3.76
CA LEU A 347 -16.77 -14.96 2.42
C LEU A 347 -15.80 -15.53 1.37
N GLY A 348 -14.51 -15.70 1.69
CA GLY A 348 -13.50 -16.10 0.72
C GLY A 348 -13.17 -15.02 -0.32
N ILE A 349 -13.58 -13.77 -0.09
CA ILE A 349 -13.38 -12.65 -1.02
C ILE A 349 -12.12 -11.87 -0.61
N ASP A 350 -11.06 -11.95 -1.42
CA ASP A 350 -9.84 -11.16 -1.20
C ASP A 350 -9.92 -9.79 -1.90
N LEU A 351 -10.45 -8.79 -1.18
CA LEU A 351 -10.60 -7.42 -1.72
C LEU A 351 -9.25 -6.79 -2.10
N ARG A 352 -8.15 -7.18 -1.43
CA ARG A 352 -6.81 -6.65 -1.75
C ARG A 352 -6.32 -7.20 -3.07
N GLU A 353 -6.51 -8.49 -3.32
CA GLU A 353 -6.16 -9.11 -4.59
C GLU A 353 -7.00 -8.55 -5.75
N ILE A 354 -8.30 -8.38 -5.53
CA ILE A 354 -9.20 -7.76 -6.51
C ILE A 354 -8.72 -6.35 -6.85
N GLN A 355 -8.42 -5.54 -5.84
CA GLN A 355 -7.92 -4.18 -6.03
C GLN A 355 -6.60 -4.15 -6.82
N ARG A 356 -5.64 -5.00 -6.49
CA ARG A 356 -4.37 -5.11 -7.26
C ARG A 356 -4.60 -5.51 -8.72
N LYS A 357 -5.59 -6.36 -9.00
CA LYS A 357 -5.95 -6.75 -10.37
C LYS A 357 -6.58 -5.60 -11.15
N ILE A 358 -7.35 -4.74 -10.48
CA ILE A 358 -7.96 -3.54 -11.08
C ILE A 358 -6.86 -2.54 -11.45
N LEU A 359 -5.94 -2.24 -10.54
CA LEU A 359 -4.89 -1.24 -10.74
C LEU A 359 -3.81 -1.62 -11.77
N LYS A 360 -3.77 -2.89 -12.19
CA LYS A 360 -2.83 -3.39 -13.21
C LYS A 360 -3.39 -3.35 -14.64
N LYS A 361 -4.70 -3.14 -14.80
CA LYS A 361 -5.35 -2.96 -16.11
C LYS A 361 -5.25 -1.52 -16.53
#